data_AF-A0A9W8U2L4-F1
#
_entry.id   AF-A0A9W8U2L4-F1
#
_cell.length_a   1.000
_cell.length_b   1.000
_cell.length_c   1.000
_cell.angle_alpha   90.00
_cell.angle_beta   90.00
_cell.angle_gamma   90.00
#
_symmetry.space_group_name_H-M   'P 1'
#
loop_
_entity.id
_entity.type
_entity.pdbx_description
1 polymer ?
#
loop_
_entity_poly.entity_id
_entity_poly.type
_entity_poly.pdbx_seq_one_letter_code
_entity_poly.pdbx_strand_id
1 'polypeptide(L)'
;MPPSLDTRGDIAAAQLAFYVPIAVITFFFTVRHAFEKDAGFFFLFFFSIIRITGGALIIAAELVQPSVVDLFLAAYILFPAGLAILMLAFLGFLGLAGQHTVSEYRRTTYLLRLIAFIAVAALALSIAGGLLGTHVNPDAHTGLILRRVAAGMYGGTYLLLVGATFMNWSYSGLMRTFRRNLLGGLTLALLPLGVRTAYAILDAWSSSDIFGAELSSNPALAKLNPITGNFIFYLVLGLVMEYIVAIICLFFSTIGMQRRRRRHHRH
;
A
#
# COMPACT_ATOMS: atom_id res chain seq x y z
N MET A 1 28.60 17.73 16.22
CA MET A 1 28.49 16.87 15.02
C MET A 1 27.05 16.97 14.56
N PRO A 2 26.76 17.18 13.26
CA PRO A 2 25.40 17.04 12.77
C PRO A 2 24.94 15.61 13.11
N PRO A 3 23.70 15.42 13.60
CA PRO A 3 23.19 14.10 13.92
C PRO A 3 23.30 13.21 12.67
N SER A 4 24.07 12.14 12.76
CA SER A 4 24.16 11.13 11.72
C SER A 4 22.89 10.29 11.76
N LEU A 5 22.21 10.16 10.63
CA LEU A 5 21.06 9.28 10.46
C LEU A 5 21.47 7.83 10.74
N ASP A 6 20.61 7.07 11.40
CA ASP A 6 20.80 5.61 11.47
C ASP A 6 20.44 4.99 10.10
N THR A 7 20.75 3.71 9.91
CA THR A 7 20.45 2.94 8.70
C THR A 7 18.96 3.07 8.29
N ARG A 8 18.07 3.27 9.27
CA ARG A 8 16.63 3.44 9.09
C ARG A 8 16.27 4.83 8.57
N GLY A 9 16.97 5.86 9.06
CA GLY A 9 16.93 7.22 8.53
C GLY A 9 17.41 7.30 7.08
N ASP A 10 18.48 6.57 6.73
CA ASP A 10 18.95 6.48 5.33
C ASP A 10 17.91 5.83 4.41
N ILE A 11 17.27 4.75 4.86
CA ILE A 11 16.16 4.11 4.12
C ILE A 11 14.98 5.08 3.97
N ALA A 12 14.65 5.83 5.02
CA ALA A 12 13.60 6.84 4.97
C ALA A 12 13.92 7.97 3.97
N ALA A 13 15.17 8.42 3.89
CA ALA A 13 15.62 9.40 2.90
C ALA A 13 15.49 8.85 1.47
N ALA A 14 15.88 7.58 1.25
CA ALA A 14 15.68 6.92 -0.03
C ALA A 14 14.19 6.82 -0.40
N GLN A 15 13.32 6.50 0.56
CA GLN A 15 11.87 6.46 0.38
C GLN A 15 11.32 7.79 -0.15
N LEU A 16 11.78 8.93 0.38
CA LEU A 16 11.39 10.25 -0.13
C LEU A 16 11.83 10.44 -1.59
N ALA A 17 13.08 10.13 -1.91
CA ALA A 17 13.63 10.30 -3.26
C ALA A 17 12.84 9.50 -4.33
N PHE A 18 12.36 8.30 -3.98
CA PHE A 18 11.61 7.44 -4.90
C PHE A 18 10.11 7.80 -5.00
N TYR A 19 9.46 8.18 -3.89
CA TYR A 19 8.01 8.43 -3.89
C TYR A 19 7.62 9.85 -4.31
N VAL A 20 8.51 10.85 -4.18
CA VAL A 20 8.25 12.23 -4.67
C VAL A 20 7.95 12.26 -6.17
N PRO A 21 8.76 11.64 -7.07
CA PRO A 21 8.43 11.58 -8.49
C PRO A 21 7.09 10.90 -8.78
N ILE A 22 6.77 9.81 -8.06
CA ILE A 22 5.48 9.10 -8.22
C ILE A 22 4.33 10.01 -7.79
N ALA A 23 4.47 10.73 -6.68
CA ALA A 23 3.46 11.68 -6.20
C ALA A 23 3.19 12.79 -7.24
N VAL A 24 4.24 13.37 -7.83
CA VAL A 24 4.11 14.40 -8.87
C VAL A 24 3.39 13.86 -10.11
N ILE A 25 3.79 12.69 -10.61
CA ILE A 25 3.18 12.07 -11.80
C ILE A 25 1.71 11.73 -11.53
N THR A 26 1.42 11.06 -10.41
CA THR A 26 0.05 10.67 -10.04
C THR A 26 -0.85 11.87 -9.81
N PHE A 27 -0.36 12.92 -9.14
CA PHE A 27 -1.07 14.18 -8.96
C PHE A 27 -1.45 14.82 -10.30
N PHE A 28 -0.50 14.93 -11.23
CA PHE A 28 -0.75 15.46 -12.56
C PHE A 28 -1.85 14.67 -13.29
N PHE A 29 -1.82 13.33 -13.21
CA PHE A 29 -2.85 12.50 -13.83
C PHE A 29 -4.22 12.66 -13.15
N THR A 30 -4.28 12.70 -11.82
CA THR A 30 -5.52 12.91 -11.06
C THR A 30 -6.19 14.23 -11.40
N VAL A 31 -5.44 15.34 -11.43
CA VAL A 31 -5.98 16.67 -11.77
C VAL A 31 -6.39 16.73 -13.24
N ARG A 32 -5.53 16.23 -14.15
CA ARG A 32 -5.78 16.31 -15.59
C ARG A 32 -6.99 15.51 -16.07
N HIS A 33 -7.36 14.44 -15.37
CA HIS A 33 -8.48 13.57 -15.73
C HIS A 33 -9.73 13.88 -14.89
N ALA A 34 -9.76 15.05 -14.23
CA ALA A 34 -10.94 15.70 -13.63
C ALA A 34 -11.84 14.76 -12.81
N PHE A 35 -11.26 13.92 -11.96
CA PHE A 35 -12.01 12.93 -11.14
C PHE A 35 -12.96 12.03 -11.94
N GLU A 36 -12.78 11.89 -13.26
CA GLU A 36 -13.54 10.94 -14.06
C GLU A 36 -13.13 9.52 -13.65
N LYS A 37 -13.95 8.84 -12.84
CA LYS A 37 -14.04 7.38 -12.56
C LYS A 37 -12.74 6.56 -12.37
N ASP A 38 -11.57 7.18 -12.38
CA ASP A 38 -10.24 6.55 -12.38
C ASP A 38 -9.65 6.64 -10.97
N ALA A 39 -10.36 6.04 -10.00
CA ALA A 39 -9.99 6.07 -8.59
C ALA A 39 -8.58 5.51 -8.30
N GLY A 40 -8.01 4.71 -9.22
CA GLY A 40 -6.67 4.14 -9.10
C GLY A 40 -5.56 5.18 -8.96
N PHE A 41 -5.55 6.23 -9.79
CA PHE A 41 -4.53 7.29 -9.69
C PHE A 41 -4.69 8.13 -8.43
N PHE A 42 -5.93 8.40 -8.03
CA PHE A 42 -6.24 9.12 -6.80
C PHE A 42 -5.66 8.38 -5.58
N PHE A 43 -5.97 7.09 -5.42
CA PHE A 43 -5.42 6.31 -4.30
C PHE A 43 -3.89 6.15 -4.40
N LEU A 44 -3.32 6.02 -5.61
CA LEU A 44 -1.86 5.93 -5.78
C LEU A 44 -1.14 7.23 -5.37
N PHE A 45 -1.78 8.38 -5.57
CA PHE A 45 -1.30 9.68 -5.06
C PHE A 45 -1.30 9.73 -3.53
N PHE A 46 -2.41 9.35 -2.88
CA PHE A 46 -2.49 9.27 -1.42
C PHE A 46 -1.50 8.27 -0.84
N PHE A 47 -1.31 7.13 -1.50
CA PHE A 47 -0.30 6.15 -1.13
C PHE A 47 1.10 6.77 -1.14
N SER A 48 1.43 7.54 -2.18
CA SER A 48 2.72 8.22 -2.29
C SER A 48 2.90 9.29 -1.21
N ILE A 49 1.85 10.07 -0.88
CA ILE A 49 1.88 11.02 0.24
C ILE A 49 2.13 10.32 1.57
N ILE A 50 1.44 9.21 1.83
CA ILE A 50 1.64 8.43 3.07
C ILE A 50 3.08 7.96 3.18
N ARG A 51 3.70 7.52 2.08
CA ARG A 51 5.12 7.13 2.06
C ARG A 51 6.04 8.31 2.30
N ILE A 52 5.81 9.43 1.64
CA ILE A 52 6.62 10.65 1.86
C ILE A 52 6.51 11.10 3.32
N THR A 53 5.30 11.11 3.88
CA THR A 53 5.04 11.52 5.26
C THR A 53 5.70 10.56 6.25
N GLY A 54 5.55 9.25 6.07
CA GLY A 54 6.18 8.25 6.94
C GLY A 54 7.72 8.36 6.95
N GLY A 55 8.34 8.55 5.79
CA GLY A 55 9.79 8.76 5.72
C GLY A 55 10.22 10.09 6.34
N ALA A 56 9.47 11.17 6.11
CA ALA A 56 9.77 12.49 6.66
C ALA A 56 9.66 12.50 8.18
N LEU A 57 8.68 11.77 8.75
CA LEU A 57 8.51 11.63 10.19
C LEU A 57 9.66 10.87 10.84
N ILE A 58 10.17 9.79 10.22
CA ILE A 58 11.34 9.06 10.74
C ILE A 58 12.57 9.98 10.75
N ILE A 59 12.83 10.67 9.64
CA ILE A 59 13.96 11.61 9.54
C ILE A 59 13.82 12.72 10.59
N ALA A 60 12.63 13.31 10.73
CA ALA A 60 12.39 14.35 11.72
C ALA A 60 12.58 13.83 13.15
N ALA A 61 12.15 12.60 13.45
CA ALA A 61 12.29 11.98 14.75
C ALA A 61 13.76 11.74 15.14
N GLU A 62 14.63 11.44 14.17
CA GLU A 62 16.07 11.26 14.39
C GLU A 62 16.83 12.60 14.51
N LEU A 63 16.39 13.64 13.80
CA LEU A 63 17.08 14.94 13.75
C LEU A 63 16.67 15.92 14.88
N VAL A 64 15.45 15.85 15.38
CA VAL A 64 14.93 16.77 16.40
C VAL A 64 15.36 16.32 17.82
N GLN A 65 15.98 17.23 18.57
CA GLN A 65 16.34 17.04 19.97
C GLN A 65 15.57 18.03 20.85
N PRO A 66 14.85 17.59 21.90
CA PRO A 66 14.71 16.20 22.38
C PRO A 66 13.85 15.33 21.45
N SER A 67 14.10 14.01 21.45
CA SER A 67 13.38 13.07 20.60
C SER A 67 11.88 13.01 20.95
N VAL A 68 11.03 13.26 19.96
CA VAL A 68 9.57 13.21 20.12
C VAL A 68 9.08 11.82 19.69
N VAL A 69 8.69 10.99 20.67
CA VAL A 69 8.23 9.60 20.46
C VAL A 69 7.03 9.53 19.50
N ASP A 70 6.19 10.57 19.50
CA ASP A 70 4.99 10.65 18.67
C ASP A 70 5.29 10.63 17.17
N LEU A 71 6.47 11.15 16.76
CA LEU A 71 6.90 11.14 15.37
C LEU A 71 7.17 9.69 14.89
N PHE A 72 7.86 8.89 15.72
CA PHE A 72 8.07 7.47 15.46
C PHE A 72 6.74 6.70 15.46
N LEU A 73 5.89 6.97 16.44
CA LEU A 73 4.57 6.34 16.54
C LEU A 73 3.73 6.59 15.28
N ALA A 74 3.65 7.84 14.83
CA ALA A 74 2.92 8.21 13.61
C ALA A 74 3.52 7.53 12.37
N ALA A 75 4.85 7.48 12.24
CA ALA A 75 5.50 6.79 11.13
C ALA A 75 5.20 5.28 11.11
N TYR A 76 5.21 4.62 12.28
CA TYR A 76 4.94 3.19 12.40
C TYR A 76 3.48 2.84 12.13
N ILE A 77 2.54 3.74 12.44
CA ILE A 77 1.13 3.60 12.05
C ILE A 77 0.93 3.78 10.54
N LEU A 78 1.66 4.73 9.92
CA LEU A 78 1.57 4.97 8.48
C LEU A 78 2.09 3.80 7.64
N PHE A 79 2.99 2.98 8.18
CA PHE A 79 3.57 1.83 7.48
C PHE A 79 2.53 0.77 7.05
N PRO A 80 1.69 0.20 7.94
CA PRO A 80 0.58 -0.67 7.54
C PRO A 80 -0.57 0.09 6.87
N ALA A 81 -0.82 1.35 7.24
CA ALA A 81 -1.86 2.17 6.60
C ALA A 81 -1.62 2.36 5.09
N GLY A 82 -0.35 2.52 4.70
CA GLY A 82 0.03 2.61 3.29
C GLY A 82 -0.34 1.36 2.48
N LEU A 83 -0.32 0.16 3.08
CA LEU A 83 -0.73 -1.06 2.38
C LEU A 83 -2.22 -1.03 2.00
N ALA A 84 -3.09 -0.54 2.89
CA ALA A 84 -4.51 -0.40 2.60
C ALA A 84 -4.76 0.52 1.40
N ILE A 85 -4.09 1.67 1.38
CA ILE A 85 -4.24 2.64 0.29
C ILE A 85 -3.68 2.07 -1.01
N LEU A 86 -2.59 1.30 -0.97
CA LEU A 86 -2.07 0.58 -2.15
C LEU A 86 -3.08 -0.46 -2.67
N MET A 87 -3.73 -1.22 -1.79
CA MET A 87 -4.78 -2.18 -2.18
C MET A 87 -6.01 -1.46 -2.79
N LEU A 88 -6.38 -0.31 -2.26
CA LEU A 88 -7.44 0.53 -2.84
C LEU A 88 -7.05 1.10 -4.22
N ALA A 89 -5.78 1.48 -4.40
CA ALA A 89 -5.26 1.88 -5.70
C ALA A 89 -5.31 0.72 -6.70
N PHE A 90 -4.87 -0.47 -6.30
CA PHE A 90 -4.94 -1.67 -7.12
C PHE A 90 -6.39 -1.99 -7.53
N LEU A 91 -7.32 -1.92 -6.57
CA LEU A 91 -8.75 -2.09 -6.82
C LEU A 91 -9.30 -1.06 -7.80
N GLY A 92 -8.89 0.21 -7.69
CA GLY A 92 -9.26 1.27 -8.62
C GLY A 92 -8.79 0.99 -10.04
N PHE A 93 -7.55 0.54 -10.22
CA PHE A 93 -7.05 0.12 -11.54
C PHE A 93 -7.72 -1.14 -12.07
N LEU A 94 -8.09 -2.08 -11.19
CA LEU A 94 -8.83 -3.27 -11.57
C LEU A 94 -10.25 -2.92 -12.06
N GLY A 95 -10.91 -1.97 -11.40
CA GLY A 95 -12.18 -1.39 -11.85
C GLY A 95 -12.06 -0.74 -13.23
N LEU A 96 -10.97 0.00 -13.48
CA LEU A 96 -10.67 0.60 -14.78
C LEU A 96 -10.43 -0.45 -15.88
N ALA A 97 -9.72 -1.53 -15.56
CA ALA A 97 -9.48 -2.63 -16.49
C ALA A 97 -10.79 -3.37 -16.85
N GLY A 98 -11.69 -3.58 -15.89
CA GLY A 98 -12.98 -4.24 -16.07
C GLY A 98 -14.12 -3.35 -16.59
N GLN A 99 -13.88 -2.04 -16.76
CA GLN A 99 -14.89 -1.07 -17.13
C GLN A 99 -15.52 -1.42 -18.50
N HIS A 100 -16.84 -1.29 -18.64
CA HIS A 100 -17.61 -1.63 -19.85
C HIS A 100 -17.52 -3.08 -20.34
N THR A 101 -17.18 -4.01 -19.44
CA THR A 101 -17.21 -5.44 -19.75
C THR A 101 -17.70 -6.22 -18.54
N VAL A 102 -16.98 -6.12 -17.43
CA VAL A 102 -17.27 -6.88 -16.20
C VAL A 102 -17.94 -6.00 -15.15
N SER A 103 -17.59 -4.70 -15.13
CA SER A 103 -18.13 -3.74 -14.16
C SER A 103 -19.62 -3.42 -14.37
N GLU A 104 -20.16 -3.67 -15.57
CA GLU A 104 -21.57 -3.38 -15.88
C GLU A 104 -22.52 -4.36 -15.18
N TYR A 105 -22.02 -5.55 -14.82
CA TYR A 105 -22.76 -6.47 -13.98
C TYR A 105 -22.83 -5.93 -12.55
N ARG A 106 -24.06 -5.77 -12.05
CA ARG A 106 -24.35 -5.28 -10.70
C ARG A 106 -23.59 -6.05 -9.61
N ARG A 107 -23.44 -7.37 -9.78
CA ARG A 107 -22.69 -8.26 -8.87
C ARG A 107 -21.21 -7.89 -8.76
N THR A 108 -20.54 -7.59 -9.89
CA THR A 108 -19.14 -7.17 -9.90
C THR A 108 -18.94 -5.86 -9.17
N THR A 109 -19.83 -4.89 -9.40
CA THR A 109 -19.75 -3.59 -8.74
C THR A 109 -19.90 -3.74 -7.21
N TYR A 110 -20.82 -4.60 -6.75
CA TYR A 110 -20.93 -4.90 -5.32
C TYR A 110 -19.69 -5.61 -4.77
N LEU A 111 -19.12 -6.56 -5.50
CA LEU A 111 -17.88 -7.23 -5.09
C LEU A 111 -16.73 -6.23 -4.93
N LEU A 112 -16.51 -5.35 -5.92
CA LEU A 112 -15.45 -4.34 -5.84
C LEU A 112 -15.69 -3.38 -4.66
N ARG A 113 -16.93 -2.95 -4.43
CA ARG A 113 -17.26 -2.10 -3.27
C ARG A 113 -17.05 -2.82 -1.94
N LEU A 114 -17.36 -4.11 -1.86
CA LEU A 114 -17.13 -4.92 -0.67
C LEU A 114 -15.62 -5.03 -0.37
N ILE A 115 -14.80 -5.27 -1.40
CA ILE A 115 -13.33 -5.29 -1.25
C ILE A 115 -12.83 -3.93 -0.74
N ALA A 116 -13.32 -2.83 -1.31
CA ALA A 116 -12.95 -1.49 -0.84
C ALA A 116 -13.33 -1.28 0.63
N PHE A 117 -14.53 -1.70 1.02
CA PHE A 117 -15.01 -1.57 2.39
C PHE A 117 -14.15 -2.36 3.38
N ILE A 118 -13.80 -3.61 3.04
CA ILE A 118 -12.91 -4.45 3.88
C ILE A 118 -11.52 -3.80 4.00
N ALA A 119 -10.97 -3.25 2.91
CA ALA A 119 -9.68 -2.57 2.94
C ALA A 119 -9.68 -1.32 3.83
N VAL A 120 -10.76 -0.52 3.80
CA VAL A 120 -10.93 0.65 4.66
C VAL A 120 -11.14 0.26 6.13
N ALA A 121 -11.89 -0.81 6.39
CA ALA A 121 -12.04 -1.34 7.74
C ALA A 121 -10.70 -1.85 8.29
N ALA A 122 -9.91 -2.56 7.47
CA ALA A 122 -8.56 -3.00 7.83
C ALA A 122 -7.63 -1.82 8.13
N LEU A 123 -7.72 -0.73 7.34
CA LEU A 123 -7.01 0.52 7.60
C LEU A 123 -7.37 1.09 8.97
N ALA A 124 -8.66 1.24 9.28
CA ALA A 124 -9.12 1.78 10.55
C ALA A 124 -8.63 0.93 11.74
N LEU A 125 -8.73 -0.40 11.64
CA LEU A 125 -8.23 -1.31 12.66
C LEU A 125 -6.70 -1.23 12.81
N SER A 126 -5.95 -1.06 11.71
CA SER A 126 -4.49 -0.94 11.78
C SER A 126 -4.05 0.34 12.48
N ILE A 127 -4.78 1.45 12.28
CA ILE A 127 -4.52 2.72 12.98
C ILE A 127 -4.86 2.59 14.46
N ALA A 128 -6.06 2.08 14.77
CA ALA A 128 -6.49 1.87 16.17
C ALA A 128 -5.55 0.91 16.90
N GLY A 129 -5.17 -0.20 16.27
CA GLY A 129 -4.24 -1.18 16.83
C GLY A 129 -2.81 -0.65 17.03
N GLY A 130 -2.42 0.39 16.29
CA GLY A 130 -1.13 1.05 16.50
C GLY A 130 -1.14 2.13 17.58
N LEU A 131 -2.30 2.73 17.86
CA LEU A 131 -2.45 3.72 18.94
C LEU A 131 -2.64 3.05 20.32
N LEU A 132 -3.33 1.92 20.37
CA LEU A 132 -3.53 1.14 21.59
C LEU A 132 -2.24 0.40 21.98
N GLY A 133 -1.88 0.42 23.25
CA GLY A 133 -0.60 -0.09 23.76
C GLY A 133 0.55 0.92 23.74
N THR A 134 0.22 2.21 23.65
CA THR A 134 1.19 3.31 23.65
C THR A 134 0.90 4.28 24.79
N HIS A 135 1.72 5.32 24.95
CA HIS A 135 1.46 6.38 25.93
C HIS A 135 0.12 7.13 25.67
N VAL A 136 -0.45 7.03 24.46
CA VAL A 136 -1.76 7.61 24.12
C VAL A 136 -2.90 6.79 24.74
N ASN A 137 -2.77 5.47 24.74
CA ASN A 137 -3.72 4.56 25.39
C ASN A 137 -2.99 3.27 25.81
N PRO A 138 -2.91 2.95 27.12
CA PRO A 138 -2.08 1.86 27.63
C PRO A 138 -2.66 0.45 27.41
N ASP A 139 -3.80 0.30 26.74
CA ASP A 139 -4.45 -1.01 26.54
C ASP A 139 -3.77 -1.86 25.45
N ALA A 140 -2.58 -2.39 25.78
CA ALA A 140 -1.69 -3.10 24.88
C ALA A 140 -2.28 -4.41 24.34
N HIS A 141 -3.06 -5.13 25.17
CA HIS A 141 -3.66 -6.40 24.75
C HIS A 141 -4.68 -6.18 23.62
N THR A 142 -5.53 -5.17 23.77
CA THR A 142 -6.51 -4.79 22.74
C THR A 142 -5.81 -4.32 21.47
N GLY A 143 -4.77 -3.48 21.58
CA GLY A 143 -3.99 -3.02 20.43
C GLY A 143 -3.36 -4.15 19.62
N LEU A 144 -2.76 -5.12 20.30
CA LEU A 144 -2.18 -6.32 19.70
C LEU A 144 -3.22 -7.13 18.92
N ILE A 145 -4.41 -7.34 19.50
CA ILE A 145 -5.50 -8.05 18.82
C ILE A 145 -5.91 -7.32 17.55
N LEU A 146 -6.14 -5.99 17.64
CA LEU A 146 -6.55 -5.19 16.48
C LEU A 146 -5.51 -5.23 15.35
N ARG A 147 -4.23 -5.17 15.69
CA ARG A 147 -3.13 -5.24 14.70
C ARG A 147 -3.11 -6.57 13.96
N ARG A 148 -3.32 -7.69 14.66
CA ARG A 148 -3.39 -9.04 14.07
C ARG A 148 -4.66 -9.23 13.23
N VAL A 149 -5.80 -8.73 13.70
CA VAL A 149 -7.05 -8.77 12.93
C VAL A 149 -6.92 -7.94 11.65
N ALA A 150 -6.35 -6.73 11.71
CA ALA A 150 -6.08 -5.91 10.53
C ALA A 150 -5.17 -6.63 9.53
N ALA A 151 -4.11 -7.28 10.00
CA ALA A 151 -3.21 -8.06 9.16
C ALA A 151 -3.93 -9.23 8.46
N GLY A 152 -4.81 -9.95 9.18
CA GLY A 152 -5.68 -10.97 8.60
C GLY A 152 -6.64 -10.40 7.54
N MET A 153 -7.21 -9.22 7.78
CA MET A 153 -8.08 -8.54 6.81
C MET A 153 -7.32 -8.08 5.55
N TYR A 154 -6.06 -7.67 5.66
CA TYR A 154 -5.22 -7.42 4.49
C TYR A 154 -4.99 -8.69 3.68
N GLY A 155 -4.73 -9.82 4.35
CA GLY A 155 -4.66 -11.14 3.70
C GLY A 155 -5.94 -11.50 2.94
N GLY A 156 -7.10 -11.35 3.58
CA GLY A 156 -8.40 -11.57 2.96
C GLY A 156 -8.66 -10.65 1.77
N THR A 157 -8.33 -9.36 1.91
CA THR A 157 -8.43 -8.37 0.82
C THR A 157 -7.58 -8.77 -0.38
N TYR A 158 -6.35 -9.21 -0.15
CA TYR A 158 -5.47 -9.70 -1.21
C TYR A 158 -6.07 -10.90 -1.95
N LEU A 159 -6.60 -11.91 -1.23
CA LEU A 159 -7.24 -13.06 -1.86
C LEU A 159 -8.47 -12.66 -2.71
N LEU A 160 -9.27 -11.71 -2.23
CA LEU A 160 -10.39 -11.17 -3.00
C LEU A 160 -9.93 -10.40 -4.24
N LEU A 161 -8.82 -9.64 -4.16
CA LEU A 161 -8.22 -8.96 -5.31
C LEU A 161 -7.71 -9.95 -6.36
N VAL A 162 -7.08 -11.05 -5.93
CA VAL A 162 -6.66 -12.15 -6.80
C VAL A 162 -7.88 -12.73 -7.51
N GLY A 163 -8.94 -13.08 -6.76
CA GLY A 163 -10.19 -13.60 -7.32
C GLY A 163 -10.86 -12.64 -8.31
N ALA A 164 -10.93 -11.36 -7.97
CA ALA A 164 -11.47 -10.32 -8.86
C ALA A 164 -10.62 -10.13 -10.13
N THR A 165 -9.30 -10.31 -10.05
CA THR A 165 -8.39 -10.26 -11.20
C THR A 165 -8.63 -11.44 -12.14
N PHE A 166 -8.75 -12.66 -11.60
CA PHE A 166 -9.09 -13.84 -12.40
C PHE A 166 -10.48 -13.75 -13.02
N MET A 167 -11.46 -13.21 -12.30
CA MET A 167 -12.79 -12.95 -12.86
C MET A 167 -12.73 -11.99 -14.05
N ASN A 168 -11.91 -10.94 -14.00
CA ASN A 168 -11.69 -10.05 -15.14
C ASN A 168 -11.02 -10.77 -16.32
N TRP A 169 -10.10 -11.72 -16.06
CA TRP A 169 -9.48 -12.53 -17.09
C TRP A 169 -10.46 -13.43 -17.84
N SER A 170 -11.49 -13.96 -17.17
CA SER A 170 -12.54 -14.76 -17.82
C SER A 170 -13.27 -14.02 -18.94
N TYR A 171 -13.35 -12.69 -18.86
CA TYR A 171 -13.97 -11.82 -19.87
C TYR A 171 -12.96 -11.09 -20.75
N SER A 172 -11.66 -11.43 -20.66
CA SER A 172 -10.58 -10.74 -21.38
C SER A 172 -10.73 -10.78 -22.91
N GLY A 173 -11.46 -11.76 -23.46
CA GLY A 173 -11.77 -11.85 -24.90
C GLY A 173 -12.66 -10.72 -25.41
N LEU A 174 -13.50 -10.14 -24.54
CA LEU A 174 -14.40 -9.03 -24.87
C LEU A 174 -13.74 -7.66 -24.65
N MET A 175 -12.59 -7.64 -23.96
CA MET A 175 -11.89 -6.41 -23.60
C MET A 175 -11.06 -5.87 -24.76
N ARG A 176 -11.06 -4.54 -24.90
CA ARG A 176 -10.12 -3.85 -25.81
C ARG A 176 -8.67 -4.15 -25.41
N THR A 177 -7.77 -4.24 -26.39
CA THR A 177 -6.35 -4.59 -26.19
C THR A 177 -5.66 -3.75 -25.11
N PHE A 178 -5.99 -2.46 -24.97
CA PHE A 178 -5.46 -1.64 -23.89
C PHE A 178 -5.84 -2.17 -22.50
N ARG A 179 -7.13 -2.41 -22.25
CA ARG A 179 -7.62 -2.89 -20.95
C ARG A 179 -7.05 -4.26 -20.61
N ARG A 180 -6.90 -5.11 -21.61
CA ARG A 180 -6.24 -6.41 -21.47
C ARG A 180 -4.76 -6.26 -21.08
N ASN A 181 -4.04 -5.30 -21.67
CA ASN A 181 -2.66 -5.02 -21.27
C ASN A 181 -2.58 -4.47 -19.84
N LEU A 182 -3.52 -3.61 -19.43
CA LEU A 182 -3.61 -3.13 -18.04
C LEU A 182 -3.86 -4.30 -17.07
N LEU A 183 -4.80 -5.19 -17.40
CA LEU A 183 -5.10 -6.39 -16.61
C LEU A 183 -3.88 -7.32 -16.51
N GLY A 184 -3.12 -7.48 -17.59
CA GLY A 184 -1.85 -8.21 -17.58
C GLY A 184 -0.83 -7.59 -16.63
N GLY A 185 -0.68 -6.26 -16.65
CA GLY A 185 0.15 -5.53 -15.70
C GLY A 185 -0.30 -5.72 -14.24
N LEU A 186 -1.61 -5.64 -13.97
CA LEU A 186 -2.15 -5.89 -12.63
C LEU A 186 -1.90 -7.32 -12.15
N THR A 187 -2.01 -8.29 -13.06
CA THR A 187 -1.71 -9.69 -12.75
C THR A 187 -0.25 -9.89 -12.37
N LEU A 188 0.67 -9.20 -13.07
CA LEU A 188 2.08 -9.19 -12.71
C LEU A 188 2.32 -8.53 -11.34
N ALA A 189 1.60 -7.45 -11.04
CA ALA A 189 1.69 -6.75 -9.76
C ALA A 189 1.08 -7.53 -8.57
N LEU A 190 0.24 -8.55 -8.80
CA LEU A 190 -0.28 -9.39 -7.71
C LEU A 190 0.84 -10.09 -6.93
N LEU A 191 1.91 -10.53 -7.62
CA LEU A 191 3.01 -11.23 -6.97
C LEU A 191 3.72 -10.35 -5.91
N PRO A 192 4.27 -9.17 -6.24
CA PRO A 192 4.89 -8.30 -5.25
C PRO A 192 3.88 -7.80 -4.20
N LEU A 193 2.61 -7.55 -4.58
CA LEU A 193 1.57 -7.22 -3.61
C LEU A 193 1.32 -8.36 -2.60
N GLY A 194 1.37 -9.61 -3.07
CA GLY A 194 1.24 -10.80 -2.25
C GLY A 194 2.40 -10.97 -1.28
N VAL A 195 3.64 -10.81 -1.75
CA VAL A 195 4.85 -10.82 -0.90
C VAL A 195 4.74 -9.75 0.19
N ARG A 196 4.33 -8.54 -0.18
CA ARG A 196 4.14 -7.44 0.77
C ARG A 196 3.04 -7.72 1.81
N THR A 197 1.95 -8.33 1.38
CA THR A 197 0.83 -8.69 2.25
C THR A 197 1.24 -9.81 3.21
N ALA A 198 1.97 -10.82 2.73
CA ALA A 198 2.54 -11.87 3.56
C ALA A 198 3.50 -11.29 4.60
N TYR A 199 4.34 -10.32 4.21
CA TYR A 199 5.18 -9.61 5.16
C TYR A 199 4.37 -8.85 6.22
N ALA A 200 3.29 -8.16 5.85
CA ALA A 200 2.40 -7.48 6.80
C ALA A 200 1.76 -8.44 7.81
N ILE A 201 1.41 -9.63 7.33
CA ILE A 201 0.93 -10.71 8.19
C ILE A 201 2.06 -11.09 9.15
N LEU A 202 3.19 -11.58 8.66
CA LEU A 202 4.29 -12.05 9.51
C LEU A 202 4.77 -10.99 10.53
N ASP A 203 4.81 -9.72 10.13
CA ASP A 203 5.13 -8.59 11.00
C ASP A 203 4.17 -8.45 12.20
N ALA A 204 2.86 -8.65 12.00
CA ALA A 204 1.89 -8.54 13.09
C ALA A 204 2.10 -9.56 14.23
N TRP A 205 2.83 -10.66 13.97
CA TRP A 205 3.26 -11.64 14.98
C TRP A 205 4.76 -11.53 15.35
N SER A 206 5.49 -10.54 14.82
CA SER A 206 6.92 -10.36 15.07
C SER A 206 7.23 -9.77 16.46
N SER A 207 6.31 -8.96 17.00
CA SER A 207 6.37 -8.36 18.35
C SER A 207 4.99 -8.26 18.99
N SER A 208 4.93 -8.12 20.31
CA SER A 208 3.69 -7.78 21.04
C SER A 208 3.41 -6.28 21.03
N ASP A 209 4.44 -5.44 20.93
CA ASP A 209 4.33 -3.98 20.96
C ASP A 209 4.60 -3.35 19.57
N ILE A 210 4.22 -2.07 19.42
CA ILE A 210 4.44 -1.33 18.17
C ILE A 210 5.90 -0.90 17.99
N PHE A 211 6.69 -0.74 19.05
CA PHE A 211 8.08 -0.29 18.97
C PHE A 211 9.08 -1.45 18.76
N GLY A 212 8.63 -2.70 18.88
CA GLY A 212 9.47 -3.89 18.74
C GLY A 212 10.37 -4.15 19.95
N ALA A 213 9.98 -3.68 21.14
CA ALA A 213 10.69 -3.92 22.40
C ALA A 213 10.52 -5.36 22.91
N GLU A 214 9.35 -5.95 22.71
CA GLU A 214 9.00 -7.32 23.09
C GLU A 214 8.87 -8.19 21.83
N LEU A 215 10.00 -8.74 21.40
CA LEU A 215 10.05 -9.61 20.22
C LEU A 215 9.41 -10.98 20.47
N SER A 216 8.92 -11.58 19.40
CA SER A 216 8.41 -12.95 19.39
C SER A 216 9.46 -13.97 19.82
N SER A 217 9.03 -15.02 20.51
CA SER A 217 9.90 -16.12 20.93
C SER A 217 10.51 -16.90 19.75
N ASN A 218 9.89 -16.80 18.57
CA ASN A 218 10.43 -17.42 17.35
C ASN A 218 11.48 -16.49 16.69
N PRO A 219 12.75 -16.93 16.59
CA PRO A 219 13.84 -16.10 16.08
C PRO A 219 13.68 -15.72 14.59
N ALA A 220 12.95 -16.51 13.81
CA ALA A 220 12.67 -16.18 12.41
C ALA A 220 11.66 -15.04 12.29
N LEU A 221 10.62 -15.01 13.14
CA LEU A 221 9.63 -13.94 13.17
C LEU A 221 10.20 -12.66 13.76
N ALA A 222 11.03 -12.77 14.80
CA ALA A 222 11.70 -11.63 15.41
C ALA A 222 12.54 -10.83 14.38
N LYS A 223 13.23 -11.53 13.46
CA LYS A 223 14.00 -10.89 12.37
C LYS A 223 13.16 -10.09 11.38
N LEU A 224 11.87 -10.40 11.26
CA LEU A 224 10.95 -9.74 10.33
C LEU A 224 10.38 -8.42 10.89
N ASN A 225 10.60 -8.15 12.18
CA ASN A 225 10.15 -6.91 12.79
C ASN A 225 10.74 -5.69 12.05
N PRO A 226 9.90 -4.74 11.61
CA PRO A 226 10.32 -3.64 10.79
C PRO A 226 11.19 -2.64 11.54
N ILE A 227 11.21 -2.61 12.88
CA ILE A 227 11.82 -1.56 13.73
C ILE A 227 13.07 -2.03 14.48
N THR A 228 13.08 -3.23 15.05
CA THR A 228 14.25 -3.79 15.75
C THR A 228 14.87 -4.98 15.02
N GLY A 229 14.16 -5.55 14.06
CA GLY A 229 14.62 -6.68 13.25
C GLY A 229 15.60 -6.28 12.15
N ASN A 230 15.88 -7.23 11.25
CA ASN A 230 16.83 -7.03 10.17
C ASN A 230 16.23 -6.08 9.10
N PHE A 231 16.91 -4.95 8.90
CA PHE A 231 16.47 -3.91 7.96
C PHE A 231 16.31 -4.41 6.52
N ILE A 232 17.01 -5.48 6.11
CA ILE A 232 16.93 -6.04 4.75
C ILE A 232 15.52 -6.56 4.48
N PHE A 233 14.90 -7.25 5.43
CA PHE A 233 13.53 -7.76 5.24
C PHE A 233 12.53 -6.61 5.17
N TYR A 234 12.67 -5.61 6.04
CA TYR A 234 11.87 -4.39 6.00
C TYR A 234 11.98 -3.67 4.65
N LEU A 235 13.21 -3.46 4.18
CA LEU A 235 13.49 -2.78 2.91
C LEU A 235 12.91 -3.57 1.73
N VAL A 236 13.24 -4.85 1.62
CA VAL A 236 12.91 -5.66 0.43
C VAL A 236 11.44 -6.07 0.44
N LEU A 237 10.97 -6.72 1.51
CA LEU A 237 9.61 -7.27 1.57
C LEU A 237 8.55 -6.20 1.87
N GLY A 238 8.96 -5.13 2.57
CA GLY A 238 8.12 -3.97 2.83
C GLY A 238 8.16 -2.97 1.68
N LEU A 239 9.23 -2.18 1.60
CA LEU A 239 9.25 -0.97 0.77
C LEU A 239 9.44 -1.24 -0.73
N VAL A 240 10.36 -2.13 -1.10
CA VAL A 240 10.70 -2.42 -2.51
C VAL A 240 9.51 -3.10 -3.20
N MET A 241 8.85 -4.07 -2.57
CA MET A 241 7.67 -4.71 -3.16
C MET A 241 6.54 -3.71 -3.43
N GLU A 242 6.27 -2.80 -2.51
CA GLU A 242 5.27 -1.75 -2.71
C GLU A 242 5.64 -0.81 -3.87
N TYR A 243 6.92 -0.43 -3.95
CA TYR A 243 7.42 0.41 -5.03
C TYR A 243 7.27 -0.27 -6.39
N ILE A 244 7.57 -1.56 -6.48
CA ILE A 244 7.38 -2.37 -7.70
C ILE A 244 5.89 -2.38 -8.10
N VAL A 245 4.98 -2.62 -7.15
CA VAL A 245 3.52 -2.57 -7.42
C VAL A 245 3.13 -1.19 -7.96
N ALA A 246 3.57 -0.11 -7.31
CA ALA A 246 3.24 1.25 -7.71
C ALA A 246 3.74 1.56 -9.13
N ILE A 247 4.98 1.18 -9.47
CA ILE A 247 5.53 1.36 -10.82
C ILE A 247 4.73 0.56 -11.85
N ILE A 248 4.43 -0.70 -11.59
CA ILE A 248 3.69 -1.54 -12.54
C ILE A 248 2.30 -0.92 -12.80
N CYS A 249 1.59 -0.54 -11.75
CA CYS A 249 0.29 0.11 -11.86
C CYS A 249 0.39 1.42 -12.67
N LEU A 250 1.38 2.26 -12.39
CA LEU A 250 1.62 3.53 -13.09
C LEU A 250 1.98 3.32 -14.57
N PHE A 251 2.90 2.40 -14.86
CA PHE A 251 3.41 2.15 -16.21
C PHE A 251 2.32 1.59 -17.13
N PHE A 252 1.61 0.54 -16.70
CA PHE A 252 0.58 -0.07 -17.54
C PHE A 252 -0.67 0.80 -17.72
N SER A 253 -1.02 1.62 -16.72
CA SER A 253 -2.14 2.56 -16.83
C SER A 253 -1.82 3.72 -17.79
N THR A 254 -0.63 4.32 -17.69
CA THR A 254 -0.21 5.43 -18.55
C THR A 254 -0.05 5.04 -20.02
N ILE A 255 0.49 3.85 -20.31
CA ILE A 255 0.74 3.40 -21.70
C ILE A 255 -0.50 3.43 -22.56
N GLY A 256 -1.65 2.98 -22.07
CA GLY A 256 -2.82 3.02 -22.94
C GLY A 256 -3.78 4.18 -22.74
N MET A 257 -3.54 5.04 -21.75
CA MET A 257 -4.03 6.42 -21.84
C MET A 257 -3.38 7.15 -23.03
N GLN A 258 -2.08 6.96 -23.27
CA GLN A 258 -1.40 7.53 -24.44
C GLN A 258 -1.96 7.00 -25.77
N ARG A 259 -2.32 5.71 -25.83
CA ARG A 259 -2.94 5.11 -27.03
C ARG A 259 -4.36 5.64 -27.31
N ARG A 260 -5.12 6.05 -26.28
CA ARG A 260 -6.44 6.68 -26.44
C ARG A 260 -6.33 8.06 -27.11
N ARG A 261 -5.34 8.87 -26.72
CA ARG A 261 -5.11 10.21 -27.32
C ARG A 261 -4.66 10.17 -28.78
N ARG A 262 -3.78 9.23 -29.15
CA ARG A 262 -3.28 9.13 -30.54
C ARG A 262 -4.37 8.78 -31.56
N ARG A 263 -5.50 8.21 -31.14
CA ARG A 263 -6.63 7.88 -32.04
C ARG A 263 -7.60 9.05 -32.25
N HIS A 264 -7.76 9.94 -31.27
CA HIS A 264 -8.60 11.14 -31.44
C HIS A 264 -7.99 12.19 -32.38
N HIS A 265 -6.68 12.16 -32.63
CA HIS A 265 -6.02 13.03 -33.62
C HIS A 265 -5.96 12.43 -35.04
N ARG A 266 -6.52 11.23 -35.26
CA ARG A 266 -6.56 10.58 -36.59
C ARG A 266 -7.97 10.57 -37.21
N HIS A 267 -8.91 11.28 -36.61
CA HIS A 267 -10.25 11.56 -37.12
C HIS A 267 -10.47 13.06 -37.11
#